data_AF-A0A1V2L672-F1
#
_entry.id   AF-A0A1V2L672-F1
#
_cell.length_a   1.000
_cell.length_b   1.000
_cell.length_c   1.000
_cell.angle_alpha   90.00
_cell.angle_beta   90.00
_cell.angle_gamma   90.00
#
_symmetry.space_group_name_H-M   'P 1'
#
loop_
_entity.id
_entity.type
_entity.pdbx_description
1 polymer ?
#
loop_
_entity_poly.entity_id
_entity_poly.type
_entity_poly.pdbx_seq_one_letter_code
_entity_poly.pdbx_strand_id
1 'polypeptide(L)'
;MVFHLNLKANLQGLTDLAPVDTDDSPFEYTFLIQCTSCREQHDKEITINRLEQHDLPGSRGEANFVFKCKSCGHLANASITRTSKNYTFEDSEEGKKVAILDVECRGMELVKFIPQGDFQFLRLR
;
A
#
# COMPACT_ATOMS: atom_id res chain seq x y z
N MET A 1 1.01 -5.41 -12.86
CA MET A 1 1.94 -4.28 -12.75
C MET A 1 2.38 -4.23 -11.30
N VAL A 2 3.66 -4.01 -11.01
CA VAL A 2 4.16 -3.90 -9.63
C VAL A 2 4.47 -2.43 -9.34
N PHE A 3 3.98 -1.92 -8.22
CA PHE A 3 4.25 -0.59 -7.71
C PHE A 3 5.03 -0.69 -6.39
N HIS A 4 5.90 0.29 -6.14
CA HIS A 4 6.62 0.42 -4.88
C HIS A 4 6.18 1.71 -4.19
N LEU A 5 5.57 1.60 -3.02
CA LEU A 5 5.27 2.74 -2.17
C LEU A 5 6.55 3.17 -1.45
N ASN A 6 7.09 4.31 -1.83
CA ASN A 6 8.33 4.84 -1.30
C ASN A 6 8.07 5.92 -0.24
N LEU A 7 8.64 5.74 0.95
CA LEU A 7 8.66 6.71 2.03
C LEU A 7 9.93 7.57 1.95
N LYS A 8 9.75 8.87 2.17
CA LYS A 8 10.82 9.85 2.41
C LYS A 8 10.28 10.88 3.39
N ALA A 9 11.04 11.16 4.44
CA ALA A 9 10.66 12.10 5.49
C ALA A 9 11.92 12.79 6.04
N ASN A 10 11.73 13.89 6.77
CA ASN A 10 12.80 14.50 7.56
C ASN A 10 12.60 14.10 9.02
N LEU A 11 13.50 13.29 9.57
CA LEU A 11 13.47 12.86 10.97
C LEU A 11 14.34 13.78 11.84
N GLN A 12 13.87 14.11 13.04
CA GLN A 12 14.63 14.90 14.02
C GLN A 12 14.61 14.18 15.38
N GLY A 13 15.75 13.63 15.80
CA GLY A 13 15.84 12.86 17.05
C GLY A 13 15.07 11.54 17.04
N LEU A 14 14.62 11.09 15.86
CA LEU A 14 13.84 9.87 15.64
C LEU A 14 14.54 8.98 14.61
N THR A 15 14.30 7.69 14.69
CA THR A 15 14.72 6.68 13.70
C THR A 15 13.65 5.59 13.56
N ASP A 16 13.84 4.68 12.62
CA ASP A 16 13.00 3.51 12.38
C ASP A 16 11.50 3.83 12.23
N LEU A 17 11.19 4.89 11.47
CA LEU A 17 9.81 5.25 11.14
C LEU A 17 9.18 4.17 10.24
N ALA A 18 8.05 3.62 10.66
CA ALA A 18 7.33 2.60 9.90
C ALA A 18 5.83 2.55 10.28
N PRO A 19 4.95 2.05 9.39
CA PRO A 19 3.57 1.75 9.78
C PRO A 19 3.53 0.70 10.90
N VAL A 20 2.56 0.83 11.80
CA VAL A 20 2.20 -0.24 12.76
C VAL A 20 1.40 -1.27 11.98
N ASP A 21 2.09 -2.32 11.52
CA ASP A 21 1.52 -3.37 10.67
C ASP A 21 1.90 -4.74 11.26
N THR A 22 1.11 -5.20 12.23
CA THR A 22 1.27 -6.48 12.94
C THR A 22 0.13 -7.44 12.57
N ASP A 23 0.19 -8.69 13.00
CA ASP A 23 -0.90 -9.65 12.72
C ASP A 23 -2.16 -9.30 13.53
N ASP A 24 -2.00 -8.75 14.74
CA ASP A 24 -3.12 -8.33 15.61
C ASP A 24 -3.68 -6.95 15.25
N SER A 25 -2.88 -6.10 14.58
CA SER A 25 -3.25 -4.76 14.14
C SER A 25 -2.61 -4.49 12.78
N PRO A 26 -3.16 -5.07 11.69
CA PRO A 26 -2.62 -4.84 10.36
C PRO A 26 -2.82 -3.40 9.94
N PHE A 27 -1.86 -2.85 9.18
CA PHE A 27 -1.99 -1.48 8.69
C PHE A 27 -2.93 -1.44 7.49
N GLU A 28 -3.80 -0.43 7.51
CA GLU A 28 -4.84 -0.21 6.51
C GLU A 28 -4.34 0.74 5.41
N TYR A 29 -3.67 0.20 4.39
CA TYR A 29 -3.08 1.03 3.33
C TYR A 29 -4.17 1.60 2.43
N THR A 30 -4.37 2.91 2.51
CA THR A 30 -5.45 3.60 1.78
C THR A 30 -4.98 4.16 0.45
N PHE A 31 -5.73 3.89 -0.62
CA PHE A 31 -5.45 4.40 -1.96
C PHE A 31 -6.68 4.97 -2.68
N LEU A 32 -6.42 5.92 -3.59
CA LEU A 32 -7.29 6.17 -4.74
C LEU A 32 -6.78 5.33 -5.92
N ILE A 33 -7.70 4.69 -6.65
CA ILE A 33 -7.39 3.78 -7.75
C ILE A 33 -8.11 4.17 -9.03
N GLN A 34 -7.56 3.78 -10.17
CA GLN A 34 -8.16 3.96 -11.49
C GLN A 34 -8.21 2.63 -12.25
N CYS A 35 -9.34 2.36 -12.90
CA CYS A 35 -9.49 1.19 -13.76
C CYS A 35 -8.63 1.34 -15.02
N THR A 36 -7.82 0.34 -15.34
CA THR A 36 -6.96 0.40 -16.54
C THR A 36 -7.72 0.10 -17.83
N SER A 37 -8.91 -0.50 -17.74
CA SER A 37 -9.74 -0.84 -18.91
C SER A 37 -10.55 0.34 -19.44
N CYS A 38 -11.23 1.10 -18.57
CA CYS A 38 -12.11 2.20 -18.97
C CYS A 38 -11.67 3.57 -18.47
N ARG A 39 -10.59 3.65 -17.68
CA ARG A 39 -10.06 4.88 -17.08
C ARG A 39 -10.98 5.55 -16.04
N GLU A 40 -12.05 4.89 -15.62
CA GLU A 40 -12.87 5.34 -14.49
C GLU A 40 -12.07 5.29 -13.18
N GLN A 41 -12.03 6.40 -12.45
CA GLN A 41 -11.49 6.44 -11.09
C GLN A 41 -12.55 5.95 -10.09
N HIS A 42 -12.13 5.17 -9.08
CA HIS A 42 -13.06 4.72 -8.06
C HIS A 42 -13.62 5.91 -7.26
N ASP A 43 -14.92 5.86 -6.94
CA ASP A 43 -15.67 6.94 -6.30
C ASP A 43 -15.29 7.18 -4.84
N LYS A 44 -14.64 6.19 -4.23
CA LYS A 44 -14.18 6.21 -2.84
C LYS A 44 -12.72 5.81 -2.74
N GLU A 45 -12.11 6.23 -1.64
CA GLU A 45 -10.86 5.64 -1.17
C GLU A 45 -11.09 4.16 -0.84
N ILE A 46 -10.12 3.33 -1.22
CA ILE A 46 -10.11 1.92 -0.87
C ILE A 46 -9.01 1.68 0.15
N THR A 47 -9.19 0.62 0.92
CA THR A 47 -8.21 0.20 1.91
C THR A 47 -7.81 -1.23 1.60
N ILE A 48 -6.52 -1.52 1.74
CA ILE A 48 -5.96 -2.85 1.55
C ILE A 48 -5.04 -3.13 2.74
N ASN A 49 -5.26 -4.24 3.44
CA ASN A 49 -4.31 -4.76 4.41
C ASN A 49 -3.72 -6.09 3.95
N ARG A 50 -2.57 -6.48 4.49
CA ARG A 50 -1.81 -7.65 4.01
C ARG A 50 -2.39 -8.99 4.43
N LEU A 51 -3.34 -9.00 5.36
CA LEU A 51 -3.92 -10.21 5.95
C LEU A 51 -5.22 -10.62 5.27
N GLU A 52 -5.95 -9.67 4.67
CA GLU A 52 -7.15 -9.95 3.89
C GLU A 52 -6.82 -10.87 2.71
N GLN A 53 -7.67 -11.88 2.50
CA GLN A 53 -7.56 -12.82 1.40
C GLN A 53 -8.94 -12.99 0.76
N HIS A 54 -9.01 -12.67 -0.53
CA HIS A 54 -10.22 -12.77 -1.33
C HIS A 54 -9.99 -13.66 -2.54
N ASP A 55 -10.88 -14.62 -2.74
CA ASP A 55 -10.88 -15.49 -3.92
C ASP A 55 -10.99 -14.69 -5.22
N LEU A 56 -10.12 -15.01 -6.18
CA LEU A 56 -10.19 -14.43 -7.51
C LEU A 56 -11.23 -15.17 -8.37
N PRO A 57 -12.26 -14.49 -8.90
CA PRO A 57 -13.26 -15.13 -9.74
C PRO A 57 -12.64 -15.81 -10.96
N GLY A 58 -12.91 -17.11 -11.14
CA GLY A 58 -12.40 -17.90 -12.26
C GLY A 58 -10.93 -18.34 -12.12
N SER A 59 -10.34 -18.21 -10.93
CA SER A 59 -8.97 -18.64 -10.60
C SER A 59 -8.95 -19.45 -9.30
N ARG A 60 -7.81 -20.09 -9.02
CA ARG A 60 -7.50 -20.72 -7.72
C ARG A 60 -6.63 -19.83 -6.82
N GLY A 61 -6.35 -18.60 -7.26
CA GLY A 61 -5.54 -17.64 -6.53
C GLY A 61 -6.39 -16.70 -5.68
N GLU A 62 -5.73 -16.06 -4.72
CA GLU A 62 -6.30 -15.06 -3.83
C GLU A 62 -5.57 -13.72 -4.01
N ALA A 63 -6.20 -12.63 -3.56
CA ALA A 63 -5.60 -11.32 -3.49
C ALA A 63 -6.07 -10.56 -2.24
N ASN A 64 -5.32 -9.56 -1.80
CA ASN A 64 -5.70 -8.74 -0.65
C ASN A 64 -6.87 -7.80 -0.94
N PHE A 65 -7.13 -7.49 -2.22
CA PHE A 65 -8.26 -6.68 -2.63
C PHE A 65 -8.77 -7.13 -4.00
N VAL A 66 -10.09 -7.25 -4.15
CA VAL A 66 -10.74 -7.61 -5.41
C VAL A 66 -11.97 -6.72 -5.61
N PHE A 67 -12.10 -6.09 -6.79
CA PHE A 67 -13.30 -5.35 -7.13
C PHE A 67 -13.70 -5.49 -8.60
N LYS A 68 -14.96 -5.23 -8.88
CA LYS A 68 -15.50 -5.12 -10.23
C LYS A 68 -15.76 -3.64 -10.53
N CYS A 69 -15.15 -3.12 -11.58
CA CYS A 69 -15.37 -1.74 -12.01
C CYS A 69 -16.86 -1.50 -12.30
N LYS A 70 -17.45 -0.50 -11.65
CA LYS A 70 -18.88 -0.17 -11.81
C LYS A 70 -19.23 0.30 -13.24
N SER A 71 -18.27 0.91 -13.94
CA SER A 71 -18.47 1.47 -15.28
C SER A 71 -18.41 0.41 -16.38
N CYS A 72 -17.32 -0.37 -16.47
CA CYS A 72 -17.13 -1.36 -17.55
C CYS A 72 -17.29 -2.82 -17.13
N GLY A 73 -17.50 -3.09 -15.84
CA GLY A 73 -17.62 -4.45 -15.32
C GLY A 73 -16.31 -5.25 -15.28
N HIS A 74 -15.17 -4.66 -15.63
CA HIS A 74 -13.87 -5.33 -15.59
C HIS A 74 -13.48 -5.68 -14.15
N LEU A 75 -12.99 -6.90 -13.94
CA LEU A 75 -12.48 -7.34 -12.64
C LEU A 75 -11.04 -6.87 -12.45
N ALA A 76 -10.74 -6.37 -11.27
CA ALA A 76 -9.42 -5.89 -10.88
C ALA A 76 -9.08 -6.37 -9.47
N ASN A 77 -7.78 -6.52 -9.20
CA ASN A 77 -7.28 -6.99 -7.91
C ASN A 77 -5.91 -6.40 -7.58
N ALA A 78 -5.59 -6.38 -6.28
CA ALA A 78 -4.28 -6.06 -5.77
C ALA A 78 -3.86 -7.01 -4.65
N SER A 79 -2.57 -7.36 -4.65
CA SER A 79 -1.90 -8.00 -3.53
C SER A 79 -0.78 -7.10 -3.03
N ILE A 80 -0.61 -7.02 -1.71
CA ILE A 80 0.39 -6.16 -1.08
C ILE A 80 1.36 -6.99 -0.24
N THR A 81 2.60 -6.52 -0.14
CA THR A 81 3.62 -7.14 0.71
C THR A 81 4.44 -6.06 1.39
N ARG A 82 4.47 -6.08 2.72
CA ARG A 82 5.30 -5.16 3.52
C ARG A 82 6.77 -5.53 3.33
N THR A 83 7.61 -4.54 3.07
CA THR A 83 9.06 -4.76 3.05
C THR A 83 9.59 -4.88 4.48
N SER A 84 10.77 -5.46 4.65
CA SER A 84 11.44 -5.51 5.97
C SER A 84 12.10 -4.18 6.38
N LYS A 85 11.97 -3.12 5.58
CA LYS A 85 12.68 -1.85 5.80
C LYS A 85 11.82 -0.87 6.58
N ASN A 86 12.43 -0.29 7.61
CA ASN A 86 11.96 0.94 8.24
C ASN A 86 12.74 2.12 7.65
N TYR A 87 12.20 3.33 7.77
CA TYR A 87 12.89 4.55 7.35
C TYR A 87 13.77 5.07 8.49
N THR A 88 15.09 4.97 8.31
CA THR A 88 16.04 5.29 9.40
C THR A 88 16.44 6.76 9.42
N PHE A 89 17.14 7.17 10.48
CA PHE A 89 17.74 8.50 10.56
C PHE A 89 18.77 8.73 9.44
N GLU A 90 19.57 7.73 9.10
CA GLU A 90 20.55 7.81 8.00
C GLU A 90 19.84 8.00 6.64
N ASP A 91 18.71 7.32 6.41
CA ASP A 91 17.91 7.52 5.21
C ASP A 91 17.36 8.94 5.09
N SER A 92 16.99 9.55 6.23
CA SER A 92 16.58 10.96 6.33
C SER A 92 17.72 11.91 5.96
N GLU A 93 18.90 11.74 6.56
CA GLU A 93 20.08 12.58 6.31
C GLU A 93 20.54 12.53 4.84
N GLU A 94 20.47 11.34 4.25
CA GLU A 94 20.80 11.14 2.83
C GLU A 94 19.66 11.52 1.88
N GLY A 95 18.48 11.87 2.41
CA GLY A 95 17.29 12.19 1.62
C GLY A 95 16.82 11.03 0.72
N LYS A 96 17.08 9.79 1.14
CA LYS A 96 16.75 8.56 0.41
C LYS A 96 15.24 8.36 0.33
N LYS A 97 14.82 7.63 -0.69
CA LYS A 97 13.49 7.04 -0.81
C LYS A 97 13.60 5.56 -0.45
N VAL A 98 12.79 5.10 0.50
CA VAL A 98 12.78 3.71 0.94
C VAL A 98 11.44 3.09 0.57
N ALA A 99 11.45 2.02 -0.23
CA ALA A 99 10.25 1.24 -0.49
C ALA A 99 9.80 0.57 0.81
N ILE A 100 8.59 0.86 1.25
CA ILE A 100 7.98 0.29 2.48
C ILE A 100 6.92 -0.76 2.17
N LEU A 101 6.32 -0.72 0.97
CA LEU A 101 5.29 -1.63 0.51
C LEU A 101 5.43 -1.92 -0.98
N ASP A 102 5.31 -3.18 -1.36
CA ASP A 102 5.16 -3.62 -2.73
C ASP A 102 3.67 -3.89 -3.00
N VAL A 103 3.17 -3.43 -4.15
CA VAL A 103 1.76 -3.59 -4.54
C VAL A 103 1.67 -4.15 -5.95
N GLU A 104 1.17 -5.36 -6.07
CA GLU A 104 0.91 -6.04 -7.34
C GLU A 104 -0.53 -5.78 -7.80
N CYS A 105 -0.73 -4.97 -8.83
CA CYS A 105 -2.05 -4.66 -9.37
C CYS A 105 -2.34 -5.38 -10.69
N ARG A 106 -3.59 -5.81 -10.88
CA ARG A 106 -4.17 -6.26 -12.15
C ARG A 106 -5.51 -5.57 -12.38
N GLY A 107 -5.73 -5.01 -13.58
CA GLY A 107 -6.99 -4.33 -13.94
C GLY A 107 -7.19 -2.93 -13.32
N MET A 108 -6.24 -2.47 -12.49
CA MET A 108 -6.23 -1.13 -11.91
C MET A 108 -4.80 -0.58 -11.72
N GLU A 109 -4.70 0.73 -11.52
CA GLU A 109 -3.49 1.45 -11.16
C GLU A 109 -3.72 2.30 -9.91
N LEU A 110 -2.65 2.52 -9.13
CA LEU A 110 -2.68 3.35 -7.93
C LEU A 110 -2.49 4.82 -8.32
N VAL A 111 -3.46 5.68 -8.00
CA VAL A 111 -3.43 7.11 -8.32
C VAL A 111 -2.80 7.90 -7.18
N LYS A 112 -3.18 7.59 -5.95
CA LYS A 112 -2.74 8.31 -4.75
C LYS A 112 -2.69 7.36 -3.56
N PHE A 113 -1.61 7.44 -2.78
CA PHE A 113 -1.55 6.88 -1.44
C PHE A 113 -1.98 7.94 -0.40
N ILE A 114 -2.73 7.52 0.61
CA ILE A 114 -3.20 8.39 1.69
C ILE A 114 -2.57 7.86 2.99
N PRO A 115 -1.55 8.55 3.54
CA PRO A 115 -0.80 8.09 4.71
C PRO A 115 -1.59 8.36 5.99
N GLN A 116 -2.68 7.63 6.18
CA GLN A 116 -3.50 7.66 7.40
C GLN A 116 -3.34 6.35 8.18
N GLY A 117 -3.46 6.43 9.51
CA GLY A 117 -3.21 5.31 10.41
C GLY A 117 -1.99 5.54 11.29
N ASP A 118 -1.68 4.54 12.12
CA ASP A 118 -0.65 4.65 13.14
C ASP A 118 0.72 4.28 12.59
N PHE A 119 1.68 5.18 12.84
CA PHE A 119 3.10 4.96 12.57
C PHE A 119 3.86 4.88 13.89
N GLN A 120 4.84 4.00 13.94
CA GLN A 120 5.77 3.86 15.05
C GLN A 120 7.15 4.38 14.67
N PHE A 121 7.91 4.75 15.69
CA PHE A 121 9.28 5.22 15.57
C PHE A 121 10.03 4.93 16.87
N LEU A 122 11.36 4.96 16.80
CA LEU A 122 12.25 4.93 17.95
C LEU A 122 12.86 6.31 18.18
N ARG A 123 13.12 6.64 19.44
CA ARG A 123 13.84 7.86 19.80
C ARG A 123 15.35 7.60 19.75
N LEU A 124 16.09 8.47 19.08
CA LEU A 124 17.55 8.43 19.11
C LEU A 124 18.02 8.79 20.53
N ARG A 125 18.96 7.99 21.05
CA ARG A 125 19.61 8.24 22.34
C ARG A 125 20.68 9.30 22.22
#